data_AF-A5DPB8-F1
#
_entry.id   AF-A5DPB8-F1
#
_cell.length_a   1.000
_cell.length_b   1.000
_cell.length_c   1.000
_cell.angle_alpha   90.00
_cell.angle_beta   90.00
_cell.angle_gamma   90.00
#
_symmetry.space_group_name_H-M   'P 1'
#
loop_
_entity.id
_entity.type
_entity.pdbx_description
1 polymer ?
#
loop_
_entity_poly.entity_id
_entity_poly.type
_entity_poly.pdbx_seq_one_letter_code
_entity_poly.pdbx_strand_id
1 'polypeptide(L)'
;MEFEEVEIEDVDEKAKEADDYEFEFPLFASAPPKDSNDETRGRTTEPVMKVSLRERSEERIKNDRPTSYYFAVYTEEEKRRFEQAAITTEILFKHEVIVDHQPWKCINLTEYNAKIKPKKHTRAGKKKRQAKIEGRKRREERNLVKKKLEEEAQARLLKKKLHKRGGKKHKKKEEKPKQEKQMPRFRTE
;
A
#
# COMPACT_ATOMS: atom_id res chain seq x y z
N MET A 1 31.21 -29.19 -12.75
CA MET A 1 31.16 -27.73 -12.62
C MET A 1 29.83 -27.43 -11.95
N GLU A 2 29.84 -27.38 -10.62
CA GLU A 2 28.70 -27.00 -9.78
C GLU A 2 28.75 -25.49 -9.57
N PHE A 3 27.59 -24.83 -9.65
CA PHE A 3 27.47 -23.40 -9.37
C PHE A 3 26.77 -23.23 -8.02
N GLU A 4 27.40 -22.46 -7.15
CA GLU A 4 26.90 -22.07 -5.83
C GLU A 4 26.33 -20.65 -5.95
N GLU A 5 25.03 -20.49 -5.72
CA GLU A 5 24.35 -19.18 -5.72
C GLU A 5 24.59 -18.49 -4.38
N VAL A 6 25.27 -17.33 -4.42
CA VAL A 6 25.44 -16.42 -3.29
C VAL A 6 24.43 -15.28 -3.45
N GLU A 7 23.47 -15.17 -2.54
CA GLU A 7 22.56 -14.03 -2.43
C GLU A 7 23.30 -12.85 -1.77
N ILE A 8 23.26 -11.67 -2.40
CA ILE A 8 23.80 -10.42 -1.87
C ILE A 8 22.63 -9.63 -1.28
N GLU A 9 22.65 -9.37 0.02
CA GLU A 9 21.74 -8.45 0.70
C GLU A 9 22.28 -7.02 0.57
N ASP A 10 21.51 -6.14 -0.07
CA ASP A 10 21.79 -4.70 -0.13
C ASP A 10 21.62 -4.07 1.26
N VAL A 11 22.72 -3.60 1.85
CA VAL A 11 22.73 -2.85 3.11
C VAL A 11 22.60 -1.35 2.80
N ASP A 12 21.46 -0.77 3.17
CA ASP A 12 21.20 0.67 3.17
C ASP A 12 22.14 1.39 4.16
N GLU A 13 23.21 2.02 3.68
CA GLU A 13 24.01 2.99 4.45
C GLU A 13 23.31 4.36 4.47
N LYS A 14 22.50 4.59 5.51
CA LYS A 14 22.03 5.95 5.85
C LYS A 14 23.11 6.71 6.63
N ALA A 15 23.61 7.74 5.97
CA ALA A 15 24.43 8.86 6.42
C ALA A 15 24.31 9.24 7.91
N LYS A 16 25.47 9.31 8.57
CA LYS A 16 25.73 10.16 9.75
C LYS A 16 26.82 11.17 9.37
N GLU A 17 26.42 12.31 8.83
CA GLU A 17 27.30 13.46 8.55
C GLU A 17 26.59 14.74 8.99
N ALA A 18 27.01 15.29 10.12
CA ALA A 18 26.76 16.63 10.66
C ALA A 18 27.20 16.55 12.13
N ASP A 19 28.34 17.08 12.57
CA ASP A 19 28.48 18.50 12.90
C ASP A 19 29.97 18.96 12.99
N ASP A 20 30.93 18.17 12.50
CA ASP A 20 32.36 18.34 12.85
C ASP A 20 33.16 19.36 12.00
N TYR A 21 32.50 20.17 11.15
CA TYR A 21 33.20 21.11 10.23
C TYR A 21 32.82 22.60 10.44
N GLU A 22 32.45 23.00 11.65
CA GLU A 22 32.37 24.42 12.02
C GLU A 22 33.77 24.92 12.39
N PHE A 23 34.37 25.77 11.54
CA PHE A 23 35.68 26.36 11.80
C PHE A 23 35.53 27.80 12.27
N GLU A 24 35.99 28.09 13.48
CA GLU A 24 36.06 29.45 14.02
C GLU A 24 37.37 30.10 13.54
N PHE A 25 37.29 31.13 12.70
CA PHE A 25 38.45 31.96 12.36
C PHE A 25 38.56 33.09 13.37
N PRO A 26 39.59 33.10 14.24
CA PRO A 26 39.92 34.29 15.01
C PRO A 26 40.45 35.32 14.03
N LEU A 27 39.71 36.41 13.82
CA LEU A 27 40.12 37.55 12.99
C LEU A 27 41.25 38.33 13.67
N PHE A 28 42.38 37.69 13.97
CA PHE A 28 43.56 38.34 14.53
C PHE A 28 44.51 38.78 13.40
N ALA A 29 44.10 39.86 12.73
CA ALA A 29 45.03 40.84 12.14
C ALA A 29 44.38 42.20 11.83
N SER A 30 43.16 42.52 12.29
CA SER A 30 42.74 43.93 12.33
C SER A 30 43.16 44.54 13.67
N ALA A 31 44.01 45.56 13.57
CA ALA A 31 44.52 46.31 14.71
C ALA A 31 43.38 46.76 15.63
N PRO A 32 43.61 46.85 16.96
CA PRO A 32 42.62 47.43 17.85
C PRO A 32 42.31 48.87 17.40
N PRO A 33 41.04 49.28 17.33
CA PRO A 33 40.73 50.69 17.23
C PRO A 33 41.30 51.38 18.48
N LYS A 34 42.05 52.47 18.27
CA LYS A 34 42.37 53.40 19.35
C LYS A 34 41.06 53.82 20.00
N ASP A 35 41.07 53.82 21.32
CA ASP A 35 40.03 54.31 22.24
C ASP A 35 39.06 53.26 22.77
N SER A 36 39.54 52.49 23.76
CA SER A 36 38.81 52.29 25.01
C SER A 36 39.77 51.76 26.08
N ASN A 37 40.00 52.58 27.11
CA ASN A 37 40.51 52.12 28.39
C ASN A 37 39.43 51.23 29.02
N ASP A 38 39.61 49.92 29.02
CA ASP A 38 39.02 49.08 30.05
C ASP A 38 39.80 47.76 30.19
N GLU A 39 40.41 47.59 31.36
CA GLU A 39 41.05 46.34 31.77
C GLU A 39 39.99 45.27 32.05
N THR A 40 39.59 44.52 31.02
CA THR A 40 38.99 43.19 31.22
C THR A 40 39.70 42.18 30.34
N ARG A 41 40.52 41.34 31.00
CA ARG A 41 41.19 40.18 30.40
C ARG A 41 40.18 39.28 29.66
N GLY A 42 40.25 39.31 28.34
CA GLY A 42 40.17 38.11 27.51
C GLY A 42 38.79 37.48 27.25
N ARG A 43 37.69 38.21 27.39
CA ARG A 43 36.38 37.70 26.92
C ARG A 43 35.65 38.75 26.12
N THR A 44 35.94 38.82 24.82
CA THR A 44 35.12 39.56 23.87
C THR A 44 33.74 38.89 23.80
N THR A 45 32.69 39.64 24.11
CA THR A 45 31.27 39.21 24.04
C THR A 45 30.66 39.50 22.67
N GLU A 46 31.48 39.66 21.63
CA GLU A 46 30.98 39.88 20.29
C GLU A 46 30.72 38.53 19.61
N PRO A 47 29.55 38.35 18.97
CA PRO A 47 29.22 37.10 18.29
C PRO A 47 30.18 36.89 17.11
N VAL A 48 31.11 35.96 17.27
CA VAL A 48 32.03 35.53 16.20
C VAL A 48 31.21 34.93 15.06
N MET A 49 31.43 35.41 13.85
CA MET A 49 30.68 34.99 12.66
C MET A 49 31.00 33.52 12.35
N LYS A 50 30.02 32.63 12.56
CA LYS A 50 30.12 31.22 12.19
C LYS A 50 30.01 31.06 10.68
N VAL A 51 31.03 30.50 10.04
CA VAL A 51 31.05 30.25 8.60
C VAL A 51 31.06 28.74 8.36
N SER A 52 30.01 28.22 7.73
CA SER A 52 29.97 26.82 7.28
C SER A 52 30.67 26.70 5.93
N LEU A 53 31.56 25.72 5.77
CA LEU A 53 32.19 25.39 4.48
C LEU A 53 31.22 24.68 3.50
N ARG A 54 29.97 24.46 3.89
CA ARG A 54 28.97 23.80 3.05
C ARG A 54 28.53 24.73 1.93
N GLU A 55 28.65 24.26 0.68
CA GLU A 55 28.07 24.93 -0.48
C GLU A 55 26.57 25.15 -0.24
N ARG A 56 26.07 26.36 -0.48
CA ARG A 56 24.63 26.64 -0.42
C ARG A 56 23.95 25.70 -1.41
N SER A 57 23.03 24.87 -0.93
CA SER A 57 22.29 23.95 -1.79
C SER A 57 21.66 24.73 -2.94
N GLU A 58 21.98 24.35 -4.17
CA GLU A 58 21.44 25.00 -5.37
C GLU A 58 19.91 24.99 -5.31
N GLU A 59 19.30 26.17 -5.49
CA GLU A 59 17.85 26.30 -5.61
C GLU A 59 17.41 25.64 -6.92
N ARG A 60 16.89 24.42 -6.84
CA ARG A 60 16.33 23.71 -8.00
C ARG A 60 14.98 24.32 -8.39
N ILE A 61 15.00 25.28 -9.30
CA ILE A 61 13.79 25.83 -9.92
C ILE A 61 13.23 24.79 -10.90
N LYS A 62 12.08 24.19 -10.57
CA LYS A 62 11.36 23.28 -11.49
C LYS A 62 10.54 24.10 -12.48
N ASN A 63 11.03 24.19 -13.71
CA ASN A 63 10.37 24.90 -14.80
C ASN A 63 9.57 23.92 -15.67
N ASP A 64 8.51 23.33 -15.10
CA ASP A 64 7.66 22.39 -15.81
C ASP A 64 6.68 23.13 -16.72
N ARG A 65 6.49 22.63 -17.93
CA ARG A 65 5.56 23.23 -18.90
C ARG A 65 4.11 22.96 -18.49
N PRO A 66 3.22 23.96 -18.58
CA PRO A 66 1.81 23.74 -18.27
C PRO A 66 1.18 22.80 -19.30
N THR A 67 0.38 21.86 -18.83
CA THR A 67 -0.29 20.84 -19.66
C THR A 67 -1.29 21.43 -20.64
N SER A 68 -1.81 22.63 -20.36
CA SER A 68 -2.72 23.39 -21.22
C SER A 68 -2.12 23.74 -22.59
N TYR A 69 -0.79 23.79 -22.72
CA TYR A 69 -0.13 24.03 -24.00
C TYR A 69 -0.25 22.83 -24.96
N TYR A 70 -0.38 21.62 -24.42
CA TYR A 70 -0.38 20.38 -25.20
C TYR A 70 -1.77 19.75 -25.33
N PHE A 71 -2.64 19.97 -24.35
CA PHE A 71 -3.93 19.32 -24.28
C PHE A 71 -5.03 20.33 -23.97
N ALA A 72 -6.12 20.26 -24.73
CA ALA A 72 -7.35 20.96 -24.40
C ALA A 72 -8.04 20.25 -23.24
N VAL A 73 -8.17 20.94 -22.10
CA VAL A 73 -8.91 20.45 -20.95
C VAL A 73 -10.30 21.07 -20.97
N TYR A 74 -11.30 20.24 -21.23
CA TYR A 74 -12.70 20.67 -21.28
C TYR A 74 -13.39 20.46 -19.94
N THR A 75 -14.21 21.44 -19.57
CA THR A 75 -15.12 21.37 -18.42
C THR A 75 -16.23 20.34 -18.69
N GLU A 76 -16.88 19.87 -17.61
CA GLU A 76 -17.98 18.91 -17.74
C GLU A 76 -19.17 19.49 -18.52
N GLU A 77 -19.42 20.79 -18.40
CA GLU A 77 -20.45 21.48 -19.16
C GLU A 77 -20.16 21.47 -20.67
N GLU A 78 -18.91 21.72 -21.07
CA GLU A 78 -18.50 21.68 -22.48
C GLU A 78 -18.62 20.27 -23.05
N LYS A 79 -18.21 19.25 -22.30
CA LYS A 79 -18.40 17.84 -22.70
C LYS A 79 -19.87 17.52 -22.94
N ARG A 80 -20.76 17.98 -22.05
CA ARG A 80 -22.20 17.79 -22.20
C ARG A 80 -22.75 18.51 -23.44
N ARG A 81 -22.25 19.71 -23.77
CA ARG A 81 -22.60 20.41 -25.01
C ARG A 81 -22.12 19.64 -26.25
N PHE A 82 -20.93 19.05 -26.20
CA PHE A 82 -20.44 18.20 -27.28
C PHE A 82 -21.31 16.96 -27.48
N GLU A 83 -21.72 16.30 -26.40
CA GLU A 83 -22.63 15.15 -26.48
C GLU A 83 -23.99 15.52 -27.08
N GLN A 84 -24.52 16.70 -26.75
CA GLN A 84 -25.78 17.19 -27.32
C GLN A 84 -25.66 17.56 -28.81
N ALA A 85 -24.52 18.11 -29.22
CA ALA A 85 -24.27 18.48 -30.61
C ALA A 85 -23.80 17.28 -31.47
N ALA A 86 -23.29 16.22 -30.85
CA ALA A 86 -22.78 15.06 -31.56
C ALA A 86 -23.91 14.28 -32.23
N ILE A 87 -23.78 14.08 -33.54
CA ILE A 87 -24.68 13.20 -34.29
C ILE A 87 -24.21 11.77 -34.08
N THR A 88 -25.04 10.93 -33.47
CA THR A 88 -24.75 9.51 -33.31
C THR A 88 -25.03 8.74 -34.59
N THR A 89 -24.32 7.64 -34.77
CA THR A 89 -24.53 6.73 -35.91
C THR A 89 -25.96 6.24 -35.99
N GLU A 90 -26.62 6.02 -34.84
CA GLU A 90 -28.03 5.64 -34.76
C GLU A 90 -28.96 6.69 -35.39
N ILE A 91 -28.67 7.98 -35.23
CA ILE A 91 -29.47 9.04 -35.84
C ILE A 91 -29.28 9.02 -37.37
N LEU A 92 -28.05 8.85 -37.85
CA LEU A 92 -27.77 8.73 -39.28
C LEU A 92 -28.52 7.54 -39.92
N PHE A 93 -28.41 6.36 -39.31
CA PHE A 93 -29.04 5.15 -39.83
C PHE A 93 -30.57 5.11 -39.67
N LYS A 94 -31.16 5.95 -38.82
CA LYS A 94 -32.63 6.07 -38.71
C LYS A 94 -33.24 6.84 -39.87
N HIS A 95 -32.51 7.78 -40.45
CA HIS A 95 -33.02 8.66 -41.50
C HIS A 95 -32.69 8.19 -42.92
N GLU A 96 -31.71 7.30 -43.08
CA GLU A 96 -31.37 6.72 -44.37
C GLU A 96 -31.84 5.27 -44.50
N VAL A 97 -32.75 5.02 -45.45
CA VAL A 97 -32.95 3.67 -45.98
C VAL A 97 -31.74 3.37 -46.85
N ILE A 98 -30.72 2.73 -46.28
CA ILE A 98 -29.54 2.30 -47.03
C ILE A 98 -29.95 1.12 -47.92
N VAL A 99 -30.25 1.41 -49.18
CA VAL A 99 -30.48 0.39 -50.21
C VAL A 99 -29.14 0.02 -50.81
N ASP A 100 -28.68 -1.20 -50.54
CA ASP A 100 -27.48 -1.73 -51.18
C ASP A 100 -27.80 -2.11 -52.64
N HIS A 101 -27.33 -1.29 -53.59
CA HIS A 101 -27.48 -1.55 -55.01
C HIS A 101 -26.56 -2.67 -55.52
N GLN A 102 -25.58 -3.13 -54.73
CA GLN A 102 -24.60 -4.13 -55.13
C GLN A 102 -24.37 -5.19 -54.04
N PRO A 103 -25.40 -5.98 -53.67
CA PRO A 103 -25.36 -6.93 -52.57
C PRO A 103 -24.34 -8.07 -52.76
N TRP A 104 -23.82 -8.27 -53.97
CA TRP A 104 -22.77 -9.26 -54.24
C TRP A 104 -21.36 -8.79 -53.88
N LYS A 105 -21.15 -7.48 -53.66
CA LYS A 105 -19.85 -6.93 -53.20
C LYS A 105 -19.73 -6.96 -51.68
N CYS A 106 -20.85 -6.79 -50.99
CA CYS A 106 -20.92 -6.83 -49.54
C CYS A 106 -21.12 -8.27 -49.07
N ILE A 107 -20.30 -8.74 -48.14
CA ILE A 107 -20.48 -10.07 -47.55
C ILE A 107 -20.96 -9.91 -46.11
N ASN A 108 -22.07 -10.58 -45.76
CA ASN A 108 -22.50 -10.66 -44.37
C ASN A 108 -21.52 -11.56 -43.61
N LEU A 109 -20.60 -10.95 -42.86
CA LEU A 109 -19.56 -11.66 -42.11
C LEU A 109 -20.16 -12.66 -41.12
N THR A 110 -21.30 -12.35 -40.51
CA THR A 110 -21.97 -13.24 -39.57
C THR A 110 -22.41 -14.54 -40.22
N GLU A 111 -23.06 -14.44 -41.38
CA GLU A 111 -23.51 -15.59 -42.16
C GLU A 111 -22.35 -16.36 -42.78
N TYR A 112 -21.34 -15.64 -43.28
CA TYR A 112 -20.13 -16.22 -43.84
C TYR A 112 -19.34 -17.00 -42.78
N ASN A 113 -19.14 -16.40 -41.60
CA ASN A 113 -18.47 -17.05 -40.47
C ASN A 113 -19.27 -18.24 -39.93
N ALA A 114 -20.60 -18.20 -39.97
CA ALA A 114 -21.42 -19.36 -39.60
C ALA A 114 -21.18 -20.57 -40.53
N LYS A 115 -20.84 -20.32 -41.81
CA LYS A 115 -20.48 -21.37 -42.79
C LYS A 115 -19.06 -21.89 -42.59
N ILE A 116 -18.17 -21.11 -41.97
CA ILE A 116 -16.81 -21.54 -41.64
C ILE A 116 -16.89 -22.53 -40.47
N LYS A 117 -16.79 -23.82 -40.78
CA LYS A 117 -16.55 -24.84 -39.75
C LYS A 117 -15.19 -24.54 -39.12
N PRO A 118 -15.10 -24.40 -37.79
CA PRO A 118 -13.80 -24.25 -37.15
C PRO A 118 -13.00 -25.52 -37.44
N LYS A 119 -11.95 -25.42 -38.25
CA LYS A 119 -10.98 -26.50 -38.39
C LYS A 119 -10.42 -26.70 -36.99
N LYS A 120 -10.78 -27.83 -36.36
CA LYS A 120 -10.21 -28.24 -35.08
C LYS A 120 -8.76 -28.64 -35.32
N HIS A 121 -7.88 -27.66 -35.49
CA HIS A 121 -6.45 -27.87 -35.41
C HIS A 121 -6.15 -28.22 -33.95
N THR A 122 -6.12 -29.52 -33.65
CA THR A 122 -5.56 -29.97 -32.39
C THR A 122 -4.08 -29.64 -32.42
N ARG A 123 -3.71 -28.53 -31.76
CA ARG A 123 -2.30 -28.19 -31.53
C ARG A 123 -1.58 -29.44 -31.03
N ALA A 124 -0.46 -29.77 -31.65
CA ALA A 124 0.35 -30.91 -31.23
C ALA A 124 0.60 -30.81 -29.71
N GLY A 125 0.36 -31.92 -28.99
CA GLY A 125 0.50 -31.98 -27.54
C GLY A 125 -0.65 -31.37 -26.71
N LYS A 126 -1.78 -30.95 -27.29
CA LYS A 126 -2.95 -30.46 -26.53
C LYS A 126 -3.40 -31.46 -25.44
N LYS A 127 -3.52 -32.74 -25.78
CA LYS A 127 -3.88 -33.82 -24.84
C LYS A 127 -2.88 -33.92 -23.68
N LYS A 128 -1.57 -33.85 -23.97
CA LYS A 128 -0.50 -33.88 -22.95
C LYS A 128 -0.60 -32.69 -21.98
N ARG A 129 -0.87 -31.49 -22.50
CA ARG A 129 -1.08 -30.28 -21.68
C ARG A 129 -2.32 -30.41 -20.79
N GLN A 130 -3.43 -30.89 -21.36
CA GLN A 130 -4.68 -31.10 -20.60
C GLN A 130 -4.47 -32.11 -19.46
N ALA A 131 -3.82 -33.24 -19.73
CA ALA A 131 -3.49 -34.23 -18.70
C ALA A 131 -2.62 -33.64 -17.57
N LYS A 132 -1.64 -32.78 -17.88
CA LYS A 132 -0.81 -32.09 -16.87
C LYS A 132 -1.63 -31.12 -16.01
N ILE A 133 -2.56 -30.38 -16.62
CA ILE A 133 -3.46 -29.46 -15.92
C ILE A 133 -4.40 -30.24 -14.99
N GLU A 134 -5.02 -31.31 -15.48
CA GLU A 134 -5.88 -32.17 -14.66
C GLU A 134 -5.12 -32.83 -13.51
N GLY A 135 -3.89 -33.30 -13.76
CA GLY A 135 -3.03 -33.85 -12.71
C GLY A 135 -2.70 -32.83 -11.62
N ARG A 136 -2.47 -31.57 -11.99
CA ARG A 136 -2.26 -30.46 -11.03
C ARG A 136 -3.51 -30.22 -10.19
N LYS A 137 -4.68 -30.10 -10.83
CA LYS A 137 -5.97 -29.91 -10.13
C LYS A 137 -6.24 -31.02 -9.11
N ARG A 138 -6.07 -32.30 -9.50
CA ARG A 138 -6.23 -33.43 -8.56
C ARG A 138 -5.24 -33.38 -7.39
N ARG A 139 -4.04 -32.83 -7.58
CA ARG A 139 -3.05 -32.67 -6.50
C ARG A 139 -3.47 -31.55 -5.54
N GLU A 140 -3.93 -30.42 -6.06
CA GLU A 140 -4.46 -29.30 -5.28
C GLU A 140 -5.67 -29.73 -4.45
N GLU A 141 -6.63 -30.46 -5.04
CA GLU A 141 -7.79 -31.03 -4.34
C GLU A 141 -7.37 -31.92 -3.18
N ARG A 142 -6.42 -32.85 -3.40
CA ARG A 142 -5.89 -33.71 -2.32
C ARG A 142 -5.21 -32.90 -1.22
N ASN A 143 -4.45 -31.87 -1.57
CA ASN A 143 -3.77 -31.01 -0.60
C ASN A 143 -4.78 -30.22 0.24
N LEU A 144 -5.84 -29.70 -0.37
CA LEU A 144 -6.92 -28.99 0.34
C LEU A 144 -7.63 -29.92 1.33
N VAL A 145 -7.94 -31.16 0.92
CA VAL A 145 -8.56 -32.16 1.81
C VAL A 145 -7.62 -32.49 2.98
N LYS A 146 -6.32 -32.71 2.71
CA LYS A 146 -5.32 -32.96 3.77
C LYS A 146 -5.24 -31.80 4.77
N LYS A 147 -5.16 -30.57 4.26
CA LYS A 147 -5.09 -29.36 5.09
C LYS A 147 -6.31 -29.25 6.02
N LYS A 148 -7.53 -29.49 5.50
CA LYS A 148 -8.76 -29.50 6.32
C LYS A 148 -8.71 -30.55 7.43
N LEU A 149 -8.24 -31.76 7.12
CA LEU A 149 -8.10 -32.83 8.12
C LEU A 149 -7.07 -32.48 9.20
N GLU A 150 -5.96 -31.86 8.82
CA GLU A 150 -4.93 -31.38 9.75
C GLU A 150 -5.47 -30.27 10.66
N GLU A 151 -6.18 -29.29 10.10
CA GLU A 151 -6.83 -28.21 10.86
C GLU A 151 -7.86 -28.76 11.85
N GLU A 152 -8.71 -29.71 11.44
CA GLU A 152 -9.66 -30.38 12.33
C GLU A 152 -8.97 -31.14 13.46
N ALA A 153 -7.90 -31.87 13.16
CA ALA A 153 -7.12 -32.60 14.15
C ALA A 153 -6.47 -31.64 15.17
N GLN A 154 -5.88 -30.55 14.70
CA GLN A 154 -5.31 -29.50 15.56
C GLN A 154 -6.38 -28.83 16.42
N ALA A 155 -7.54 -28.49 15.85
CA ALA A 155 -8.67 -27.93 16.61
C ALA A 155 -9.16 -28.89 17.70
N ARG A 156 -9.22 -30.21 17.43
CA ARG A 156 -9.53 -31.22 18.44
C ARG A 156 -8.49 -31.26 19.56
N LEU A 157 -7.19 -31.18 19.23
CA LEU A 157 -6.11 -31.15 20.23
C LEU A 157 -6.16 -29.87 21.08
N LEU A 158 -6.38 -28.70 20.47
CA LEU A 158 -6.55 -27.44 21.19
C LEU A 158 -7.75 -27.47 22.12
N LYS A 159 -8.90 -27.98 21.66
CA LYS A 159 -10.09 -28.18 22.52
C LYS A 159 -9.79 -29.10 23.69
N LYS A 160 -9.03 -30.18 23.51
CA LYS A 160 -8.61 -31.07 24.60
C LYS A 160 -7.69 -30.36 25.60
N LYS A 161 -6.70 -29.59 25.11
CA LYS A 161 -5.77 -28.81 25.96
C LYS A 161 -6.47 -27.69 26.74
N LEU A 162 -7.46 -27.04 26.12
CA LEU A 162 -8.18 -25.89 26.69
C LEU A 162 -9.46 -26.26 27.46
N HIS A 163 -9.83 -27.55 27.52
CA HIS A 163 -10.84 -28.00 28.50
C HIS A 163 -10.26 -27.80 29.90
N LYS A 164 -10.59 -26.65 30.50
CA LYS A 164 -10.40 -26.44 31.93
C LYS A 164 -11.13 -27.58 32.63
N ARG A 165 -10.39 -28.52 33.23
CA ARG A 165 -10.94 -29.46 34.22
C ARG A 165 -11.76 -28.62 35.17
N GLY A 166 -13.08 -28.80 35.17
CA GLY A 166 -13.99 -27.99 35.95
C GLY A 166 -13.48 -27.92 37.39
N GLY A 167 -12.98 -26.75 37.79
CA GLY A 167 -12.60 -26.48 39.16
C GLY A 167 -13.82 -26.75 40.02
N LYS A 168 -13.68 -27.71 40.93
CA LYS A 168 -14.63 -28.16 41.96
C LYS A 168 -15.60 -27.03 42.36
N LYS A 169 -16.80 -26.97 41.78
CA LYS A 169 -17.86 -25.99 42.11
C LYS A 169 -18.53 -26.23 43.47
N HIS A 170 -17.95 -27.10 44.30
CA HIS A 170 -18.38 -27.35 45.67
C HIS A 170 -17.29 -26.93 46.65
N LYS A 171 -17.00 -25.63 46.73
CA LYS A 171 -16.45 -25.05 47.96
C LYS A 171 -17.65 -24.54 48.75
N LYS A 172 -18.18 -25.37 49.66
CA LYS A 172 -19.21 -24.94 50.62
C LYS A 172 -18.65 -23.68 51.30
N LYS A 173 -19.34 -22.56 51.15
CA LYS A 173 -19.01 -21.35 51.92
C LYS A 173 -19.36 -21.68 53.37
N GLU A 174 -18.38 -21.64 54.26
CA GLU A 174 -18.64 -21.67 55.70
C GLU A 174 -19.52 -20.46 56.02
N GLU A 175 -20.75 -20.72 56.47
CA GLU A 175 -21.64 -19.69 57.00
C GLU A 175 -21.02 -19.16 58.29
N LYS A 176 -20.58 -17.90 58.28
CA LYS A 176 -20.21 -17.20 59.51
C LYS A 176 -21.49 -16.97 60.33
N PRO A 177 -21.50 -17.22 61.65
CA PRO A 177 -22.67 -17.01 62.49
C PRO A 177 -23.04 -15.52 62.49
N LYS A 178 -24.32 -15.23 62.22
CA LYS A 178 -24.90 -13.89 62.30
C LYS A 178 -24.81 -13.40 63.75
N GLN A 179 -24.09 -12.32 64.00
CA GLN A 179 -24.16 -11.61 65.27
C GLN A 179 -25.51 -10.90 65.35
N GLU A 180 -26.33 -11.29 66.32
CA GLU A 180 -27.59 -10.64 66.64
C GLU A 180 -27.34 -9.21 67.12
N LYS A 181 -27.96 -8.24 66.44
CA LYS A 181 -27.96 -6.84 66.83
C LYS A 181 -28.84 -6.69 68.07
N GLN A 182 -28.26 -6.41 69.24
CA GLN A 182 -29.01 -6.03 70.42
C GLN A 182 -29.53 -4.59 70.25
N MET A 183 -30.84 -4.40 70.18
CA MET A 183 -31.47 -3.09 70.27
C MET A 183 -31.50 -2.63 71.74
N PRO A 184 -31.19 -1.35 72.05
CA PRO A 184 -31.29 -0.83 73.41
C PRO A 184 -32.77 -0.73 73.83
N ARG A 185 -33.11 -1.31 74.99
CA ARG A 185 -34.43 -1.16 75.63
C ARG A 185 -34.50 0.20 76.32
N PHE A 186 -35.41 1.06 75.87
CA PHE A 186 -35.74 2.31 76.57
C PHE A 186 -36.43 2.03 77.91
N ARG A 187 -36.10 2.85 78.90
CA ARG A 187 -36.63 2.81 80.27
C ARG A 187 -37.81 3.79 80.36
N THR A 188 -38.94 3.31 80.85
CA THR A 188 -40.03 4.15 81.37
C THR A 188 -40.17 3.88 82.87
N GLU A 189 -40.62 4.90 83.59
CA GLU A 189 -40.59 5.12 85.05
C GLU A 189 -40.99 3.92 85.93
#